data_AF-A0A963Y1I7-F1
#
_entry.id   AF-A0A963Y1I7-F1
#
_cell.length_a   1.000
_cell.length_b   1.000
_cell.length_c   1.000
_cell.angle_alpha   90.00
_cell.angle_beta   90.00
_cell.angle_gamma   90.00
#
_symmetry.space_group_name_H-M   'P 1'
#
loop_
_entity.id
_entity.type
_entity.pdbx_description
1 polymer ?
#
loop_
_entity_poly.entity_id
_entity_poly.type
_entity_poly.pdbx_seq_one_letter_code
_entity_poly.pdbx_strand_id
1 'polypeptide(L)'
;MPNLMAQKAGIRHLVAASLILSICACNAPPPDETPVMVDGAVAATVNGDKIYVSDVELEAVARGLVSAGQQIGPGNADYDS
;
A
#
# COMPACT_ATOMS: atom_id res chain seq x y z
N MET A 1 -45.55 27.68 26.68
CA MET A 1 -45.78 26.22 26.56
C MET A 1 -45.49 25.82 25.11
N PRO A 2 -44.36 25.16 24.79
CA PRO A 2 -44.07 24.78 23.40
C PRO A 2 -44.98 23.62 22.96
N ASN A 3 -45.51 23.74 21.75
CA ASN A 3 -46.54 22.86 21.19
C ASN A 3 -45.94 21.49 20.78
N LEU A 4 -46.43 20.40 21.36
CA LEU A 4 -45.91 19.03 21.21
C LEU A 4 -45.90 18.52 19.76
N MET A 5 -46.76 19.08 18.89
CA MET A 5 -46.82 18.71 17.47
C MET A 5 -45.65 19.25 16.65
N ALA A 6 -45.11 20.43 17.00
CA ALA A 6 -43.95 21.02 16.30
C ALA A 6 -42.64 20.28 16.59
N GLN A 7 -42.52 19.69 17.78
CA GLN A 7 -41.34 18.92 18.19
C GLN A 7 -41.22 17.59 17.42
N LYS A 8 -42.34 16.90 17.16
CA LYS A 8 -42.38 15.65 16.37
C LYS A 8 -42.00 15.86 14.91
N ALA A 9 -42.37 17.00 14.31
CA ALA A 9 -42.00 17.32 12.94
C ALA A 9 -40.48 17.59 12.82
N GLY A 10 -39.91 18.37 13.73
CA GLY A 10 -38.46 18.65 13.75
C GLY A 10 -37.60 17.40 13.94
N ILE A 11 -38.00 16.49 14.84
CA ILE A 11 -37.28 15.23 15.09
C ILE A 11 -37.28 14.31 13.86
N ARG A 12 -38.40 14.23 13.12
CA ARG A 12 -38.49 13.43 11.89
C ARG A 12 -37.54 13.93 10.80
N HIS A 13 -37.43 15.24 10.64
CA HIS A 13 -36.51 15.83 9.66
C HIS A 13 -35.04 15.65 10.07
N LEU A 14 -34.74 15.72 11.37
CA LEU A 14 -33.39 15.52 11.89
C LEU A 14 -32.92 14.08 11.72
N VAL A 15 -33.79 13.09 11.98
CA VAL A 15 -33.49 11.67 11.76
C VAL A 15 -33.27 11.35 10.28
N ALA A 16 -34.09 11.92 9.38
CA ALA A 16 -33.91 11.73 7.94
C ALA A 16 -32.59 12.32 7.43
N ALA A 17 -32.18 13.48 7.93
CA ALA A 17 -30.92 14.11 7.56
C ALA A 17 -29.70 13.28 8.02
N SER A 18 -29.74 12.71 9.23
CA SER A 18 -28.67 11.85 9.74
C SER A 18 -28.52 10.54 8.95
N LEU A 19 -29.62 9.99 8.43
CA LEU A 19 -29.57 8.77 7.62
C LEU A 19 -28.88 9.01 6.27
N ILE A 20 -29.16 10.15 5.61
CA ILE A 20 -28.54 10.50 4.32
C ILE A 20 -27.03 10.73 4.50
N LEU A 21 -26.61 11.36 5.61
CA LEU A 21 -25.20 11.62 5.88
C LEU A 21 -24.40 10.32 6.12
N SER A 22 -25.03 9.29 6.72
CA SER A 22 -24.37 8.01 6.99
C SER A 22 -24.15 7.18 5.73
N ILE A 23 -24.94 7.36 4.66
CA ILE A 23 -24.77 6.62 3.40
C ILE A 23 -23.56 7.12 2.61
N CYS A 24 -23.25 8.42 2.66
CA CYS A 24 -22.08 8.98 1.99
C CYS A 24 -20.75 8.54 2.62
N ALA A 25 -20.72 8.22 3.91
CA ALA A 25 -19.49 7.85 4.63
C ALA A 25 -19.05 6.40 4.41
N CYS A 26 -19.93 5.52 3.91
CA CYS A 26 -19.61 4.10 3.70
C CYS A 26 -18.82 3.81 2.42
N ASN A 27 -18.70 4.76 1.50
CA ASN A 27 -17.94 4.62 0.26
C ASN A 27 -16.66 5.46 0.26
N ALA A 28 -15.97 5.54 1.40
CA ALA A 28 -14.60 6.06 1.40
C ALA A 28 -13.76 5.12 0.51
N PRO A 29 -13.15 5.62 -0.57
CA PRO A 29 -12.19 4.82 -1.33
C PRO A 29 -11.14 4.29 -0.36
N PRO A 30 -10.75 3.01 -0.47
CA PRO A 30 -9.60 2.53 0.29
C PRO A 30 -8.44 3.50 0.04
N PRO A 31 -7.64 3.81 1.07
CA PRO A 31 -6.48 4.67 0.88
C PRO A 31 -5.65 4.09 -0.27
N ASP A 32 -5.32 4.93 -1.26
CA ASP A 32 -4.41 4.52 -2.33
C ASP A 32 -3.12 4.05 -1.67
N GLU A 33 -2.90 2.74 -1.68
CA GLU A 33 -1.63 2.15 -1.31
C GLU A 33 -0.64 2.62 -2.37
N THR A 34 0.05 3.72 -2.11
CA THR A 34 1.19 4.13 -2.93
C THR A 34 2.20 2.98 -2.84
N PRO A 35 2.48 2.24 -3.95
CA PRO A 35 3.50 1.22 -3.90
C PRO A 35 4.79 1.90 -3.45
N VAL A 36 5.42 1.35 -2.40
CA VAL A 36 6.72 1.83 -1.96
C VAL A 36 7.69 1.55 -3.09
N MET A 37 7.94 2.58 -3.90
CA MET A 37 8.95 2.55 -4.94
C MET A 37 10.30 2.59 -4.23
N VAL A 38 10.78 1.41 -3.82
CA VAL A 38 12.19 1.24 -3.48
C VAL A 38 12.98 1.48 -4.75
N ASP A 39 13.79 2.54 -4.77
CA ASP A 39 14.78 2.75 -5.83
C ASP A 39 15.71 1.53 -5.83
N GLY A 40 15.42 0.57 -6.70
CA GLY A 40 16.15 -0.68 -6.78
C GLY A 40 17.54 -0.42 -7.32
N ALA A 41 18.57 -0.89 -6.61
CA ALA A 41 19.92 -0.89 -7.13
C ALA A 41 19.97 -1.67 -8.45
N VAL A 42 20.61 -1.09 -9.47
CA VAL A 42 20.79 -1.75 -10.76
C VAL A 42 22.01 -2.66 -10.67
N ALA A 43 21.82 -3.96 -10.88
CA ALA A 43 22.89 -4.95 -10.88
C ALA A 43 23.70 -4.88 -12.18
N ALA A 44 23.01 -4.75 -13.32
CA ALA A 44 23.63 -4.68 -14.63
C ALA A 44 22.74 -3.96 -15.63
N THR A 45 23.31 -3.55 -16.76
CA THR A 45 22.56 -3.13 -17.95
C THR A 45 22.98 -4.01 -19.11
N VAL A 46 22.03 -4.70 -19.73
CA VAL A 46 22.24 -5.64 -20.83
C VAL A 46 21.40 -5.21 -22.00
N ASN A 47 22.02 -4.93 -23.16
CA ASN A 47 21.32 -4.45 -24.36
C ASN A 47 20.47 -3.16 -24.16
N GLY A 48 20.77 -2.37 -23.13
CA GLY A 48 20.00 -1.17 -22.78
C GLY A 48 18.94 -1.42 -21.71
N ASP A 49 18.65 -2.67 -21.38
CA ASP A 49 17.71 -3.04 -20.33
C ASP A 49 18.41 -3.11 -18.96
N LYS A 50 17.80 -2.51 -17.94
CA LYS A 50 18.29 -2.56 -16.56
C LYS A 50 17.84 -3.87 -15.93
N ILE A 51 18.80 -4.59 -15.34
CA ILE A 51 18.54 -5.74 -14.48
C ILE A 51 18.73 -5.29 -13.04
N TYR A 52 17.71 -5.47 -12.20
CA TYR A 52 17.74 -5.01 -10.82
C TYR A 52 18.34 -6.07 -9.89
N VAL A 53 18.97 -5.61 -8.81
CA VAL A 53 19.53 -6.51 -7.78
C VAL A 53 18.46 -7.45 -7.22
N SER A 54 17.25 -6.94 -6.95
CA SER A 54 16.12 -7.75 -6.48
C SER A 54 15.80 -8.94 -7.38
N ASP A 55 15.88 -8.75 -8.70
CA ASP A 55 15.57 -9.80 -9.67
C ASP A 55 16.66 -10.89 -9.63
N VAL A 56 17.93 -10.47 -9.53
CA VAL A 56 19.07 -11.39 -9.39
C VAL A 56 18.98 -12.17 -8.07
N GLU A 57 18.59 -11.53 -6.98
CA GLU A 57 18.39 -12.18 -5.67
C GLU A 57 17.29 -13.23 -5.75
N LEU A 58 16.14 -12.90 -6.33
CA LEU A 58 15.02 -13.83 -6.49
C LEU A 58 15.41 -15.08 -7.30
N GLU A 59 16.12 -14.89 -8.42
CA GLU A 59 16.61 -16.00 -9.23
C GLU A 59 17.69 -16.83 -8.52
N ALA A 60 18.60 -16.18 -7.80
CA ALA A 60 19.63 -16.87 -7.04
C ALA A 60 19.01 -17.73 -5.92
N VAL A 61 17.98 -17.22 -5.24
CA VAL A 61 17.20 -17.98 -4.23
C VAL A 61 16.47 -19.15 -4.89
N ALA A 62 15.80 -18.92 -6.02
CA ALA A 62 15.07 -19.96 -6.74
C ALA A 62 15.98 -21.12 -7.17
N ARG A 63 17.25 -20.82 -7.49
CA ARG A 63 18.28 -21.81 -7.84
C ARG A 63 19.00 -22.42 -6.63
N GLY A 64 18.67 -22.01 -5.42
CA GLY A 64 19.32 -22.47 -4.19
C GLY A 64 20.78 -22.04 -4.06
N LEU A 65 21.18 -20.99 -4.78
CA LEU A 65 22.55 -20.44 -4.72
C LEU A 65 22.75 -19.59 -3.47
N VAL A 66 21.69 -18.98 -2.96
CA VAL A 66 21.68 -18.13 -1.76
C VAL A 66 20.40 -18.36 -0.94
N SER A 67 20.48 -18.12 0.36
CA SER A 67 19.31 -18.20 1.24
C SER A 67 18.46 -16.93 1.13
N ALA A 68 17.15 -17.04 1.31
CA ALA A 68 16.26 -15.88 1.34
C ALA A 68 16.68 -14.89 2.46
N GLY A 69 16.87 -13.62 2.10
CA GLY A 69 17.33 -12.57 3.02
C GLY A 69 18.83 -12.59 3.33
N GLN A 70 19.61 -13.49 2.70
CA GLN A 70 21.06 -13.41 2.74
C GLN A 70 21.51 -12.14 1.99
N GLN A 71 22.36 -11.33 2.62
CA GLN A 71 22.85 -10.10 2.01
C GLN A 71 23.81 -10.42 0.85
N ILE A 72 23.50 -9.92 -0.34
CA ILE A 72 24.30 -10.08 -1.55
C ILE A 72 24.77 -8.68 -1.97
N GLY A 73 26.07 -8.40 -1.82
CA GLY A 73 26.60 -7.06 -2.09
C GLY A 73 27.88 -6.69 -1.34
N PRO A 74 28.35 -5.44 -1.49
CA PRO A 74 29.54 -4.93 -0.82
C PRO A 74 29.46 -5.12 0.69
N GLY A 75 30.51 -5.67 1.30
CA GLY A 75 30.53 -6.04 2.71
C GLY A 75 30.18 -7.50 3.01
N ASN A 76 29.77 -8.28 2.02
CA ASN A 76 29.79 -9.75 2.10
C ASN A 76 31.23 -10.23 1.79
N ALA A 77 31.74 -11.17 2.59
CA ALA A 77 33.09 -11.73 2.45
C ALA A 77 33.36 -12.34 1.07
N ASP A 78 32.32 -12.84 0.40
CA ASP A 78 32.41 -13.49 -0.91
C ASP A 78 32.24 -12.48 -2.09
N TYR A 79 31.99 -11.20 -1.81
CA TYR A 79 31.71 -10.18 -2.83
C TYR A 79 32.95 -9.40 -3.30
N ASP A 80 33.92 -9.17 -2.40
CA ASP A 80 35.12 -8.36 -2.66
C ASP A 80 36.38 -9.20 -3.00
N SER A 81 36.23 -10.51 -3.23
CA SER A 81 37.32 -11.47 -3.48
C SER A 81 37.53 -11.82 -4.95
#